data_AF-A0A7K0ZFC1-F1
#
_entry.id   AF-A0A7K0ZFC1-F1
#
_cell.length_a   1.000
_cell.length_b   1.000
_cell.length_c   1.000
_cell.angle_alpha   90.00
_cell.angle_beta   90.00
_cell.angle_gamma   90.00
#
_symmetry.space_group_name_H-M   'P 1'
#
loop_
_entity.id
_entity.type
_entity.pdbx_description
1 polymer ?
#
loop_
_entity_poly.entity_id
_entity_poly.type
_entity_poly.pdbx_seq_one_letter_code
_entity_poly.pdbx_strand_id
1 'polypeptide(L)'
;DVAGFTANEADQLRQAMGSKRSAARMQRLKERLYAGMAARGITGAIADEIFDKMAAFAHYGFPESHSVSFAYLVYSSSYIKLHEPAVFCAALLNAQPMGFWSPHTLVQDARRHGVVVHTPDINASADIATLESCADSFGGLAVRLGIGSVRGVGAEVARLVSEGRPYESLEDLARRVPQLSRKQMEAMATAGAFTNSFGDDRRHTLWEAGAHGNNGEHLQGMLGLNSRPTLPGMEPIEEAIADLWATGISPDGHPTVFLREQLAAKGVRTADELAHVPHKDRVMVAGVVTHRQRPMTAKGATFISLEDETGLINVVCSKGCWARYRAVARDASALLIRGRVESANGAINVLAEHISPLFTPAAVPSRDFR
;
A
#
# COMPACT_ATOMS: atom_id res chain seq x y z
N ASP A 1 41.30 -4.24 18.19
CA ASP A 1 41.77 -3.64 19.46
C ASP A 1 42.21 -4.64 20.52
N VAL A 2 41.37 -5.53 21.04
CA VAL A 2 41.75 -6.42 22.16
C VAL A 2 42.91 -7.39 21.87
N ALA A 3 43.15 -7.75 20.61
CA ALA A 3 44.19 -8.71 20.22
C ALA A 3 45.29 -8.13 19.32
N GLY A 4 45.28 -6.82 19.05
CA GLY A 4 46.25 -6.18 18.14
C GLY A 4 46.26 -6.75 16.72
N PHE A 5 45.09 -7.14 16.20
CA PHE A 5 44.94 -7.58 14.80
C PHE A 5 45.03 -6.40 13.85
N THR A 6 45.63 -6.64 12.69
CA THR A 6 45.47 -5.79 11.51
C THR A 6 44.04 -5.89 10.96
N ALA A 7 43.63 -4.92 10.13
CA ALA A 7 42.30 -4.94 9.51
C ALA A 7 42.04 -6.22 8.70
N ASN A 8 43.07 -6.75 8.02
CA ASN A 8 42.96 -7.99 7.26
C ASN A 8 42.79 -9.22 8.17
N GLU A 9 43.58 -9.32 9.25
CA GLU A 9 43.41 -10.40 10.25
C GLU A 9 42.01 -10.36 10.88
N ALA A 10 41.47 -9.17 11.14
CA ALA A 10 40.11 -9.00 11.68
C ALA A 10 39.03 -9.45 10.70
N ASP A 11 39.13 -9.12 9.39
CA ASP A 11 38.17 -9.61 8.40
C ASP A 11 38.31 -11.13 8.18
N GLN A 12 39.53 -11.67 8.20
CA GLN A 12 39.73 -13.12 8.14
C GLN A 12 39.09 -13.85 9.32
N LEU A 13 39.12 -13.24 10.51
CA LEU A 13 38.41 -13.75 11.69
C LEU A 13 36.89 -13.74 11.47
N ARG A 14 36.31 -12.62 11.01
CA ARG A 14 34.88 -12.52 10.67
C ARG A 14 34.45 -13.57 9.65
N GLN A 15 35.19 -13.74 8.56
CA GLN A 15 34.91 -14.72 7.51
C GLN A 15 34.96 -16.16 8.05
N ALA A 16 35.95 -16.47 8.88
CA ALA A 16 36.11 -17.80 9.46
C ALA A 16 34.90 -18.17 10.34
N MET A 17 34.38 -17.22 11.11
CA MET A 17 33.24 -17.44 12.00
C MET A 17 31.89 -17.57 11.26
N GLY A 18 31.73 -16.93 10.10
CA GLY A 18 30.50 -17.02 9.28
C GLY A 18 30.40 -18.24 8.37
N SER A 19 31.50 -18.96 8.14
CA SER A 19 31.54 -20.09 7.19
C SER A 19 31.23 -21.44 7.86
N LYS A 20 30.30 -22.23 7.28
CA LYS A 20 29.99 -23.61 7.73
C LYS A 20 31.18 -24.60 7.64
N ARG A 21 32.32 -24.19 7.08
CA ARG A 21 33.49 -25.03 6.80
C ARG A 21 34.78 -24.29 7.12
N SER A 22 35.17 -24.14 8.39
CA SER A 22 36.54 -23.70 8.71
C SER A 22 37.08 -24.04 10.11
N ALA A 23 36.84 -25.24 10.65
CA ALA A 23 37.36 -25.64 11.97
C ALA A 23 38.87 -25.36 12.15
N ALA A 24 39.69 -25.67 11.14
CA ALA A 24 41.14 -25.41 11.15
C ALA A 24 41.53 -23.93 10.99
N ARG A 25 40.65 -23.09 10.44
CA ARG A 25 40.86 -21.64 10.31
C ARG A 25 40.49 -20.95 11.62
N MET A 26 39.37 -21.36 12.21
CA MET A 26 38.93 -20.93 13.55
C MET A 26 39.95 -21.24 14.63
N GLN A 27 40.56 -22.44 14.62
CA GLN A 27 41.57 -22.80 15.61
C GLN A 27 42.84 -21.93 15.52
N ARG A 28 43.37 -21.71 14.31
CA ARG A 28 44.54 -20.84 14.09
C ARG A 28 44.27 -19.40 14.51
N LEU A 29 43.08 -18.90 14.22
CA LEU A 29 42.67 -17.55 14.59
C LEU A 29 42.42 -17.44 16.11
N LYS A 30 41.93 -18.50 16.76
CA LYS A 30 41.81 -18.56 18.23
C LYS A 30 43.17 -18.40 18.90
N GLU A 31 44.16 -19.21 18.52
CA GLU A 31 45.51 -19.11 19.10
C GLU A 31 46.13 -17.72 18.93
N ARG A 32 46.02 -17.16 17.72
CA ARG A 32 46.49 -15.81 17.41
C ARG A 32 45.75 -14.72 18.20
N LEU A 33 44.45 -14.88 18.41
CA LEU A 33 43.62 -13.96 19.20
C LEU A 33 44.05 -13.97 20.67
N TYR A 34 44.20 -15.15 21.28
CA TYR A 34 44.62 -15.30 22.68
C TYR A 34 46.04 -14.76 22.91
N ALA A 35 46.98 -15.04 22.01
CA ALA A 35 48.32 -14.47 22.08
C ALA A 35 48.30 -12.93 22.02
N GLY A 36 47.46 -12.37 21.15
CA GLY A 36 47.27 -10.92 21.03
C GLY A 36 46.63 -10.29 22.27
N MET A 37 45.64 -10.96 22.86
CA MET A 37 44.99 -10.54 24.10
C MET A 37 45.97 -10.58 25.28
N ALA A 38 46.77 -11.64 25.39
CA ALA A 38 47.79 -11.78 26.42
C ALA A 38 48.85 -10.67 26.35
N ALA A 39 49.30 -10.30 25.14
CA ALA A 39 50.22 -9.18 24.93
C ALA A 39 49.64 -7.81 25.37
N ARG A 40 48.31 -7.73 25.56
CA ARG A 40 47.59 -6.55 26.05
C ARG A 40 47.06 -6.72 27.48
N GLY A 41 47.53 -7.73 28.21
CA GLY A 41 47.16 -7.98 29.61
C GLY A 41 45.79 -8.65 29.80
N ILE A 42 45.13 -9.11 28.73
CA ILE A 42 43.83 -9.79 28.79
C ILE A 42 44.08 -11.30 28.77
N THR A 43 43.85 -11.97 29.90
CA THR A 43 44.11 -13.40 30.07
C THR A 43 43.02 -14.09 30.91
N GLY A 44 43.06 -15.42 30.96
CA GLY A 44 42.14 -16.23 31.76
C GLY A 44 40.67 -16.06 31.35
N ALA A 45 39.78 -16.06 32.34
CA ALA A 45 38.33 -16.04 32.13
C ALA A 45 37.83 -14.87 31.26
N ILE A 46 38.49 -13.71 31.33
CA ILE A 46 38.10 -12.53 30.52
C ILE A 46 38.38 -12.78 29.03
N ALA A 47 39.52 -13.40 28.71
CA ALA A 47 39.86 -13.75 27.33
C ALA A 47 38.87 -14.79 26.76
N ASP A 48 38.49 -15.78 27.58
CA ASP A 48 37.50 -16.80 27.22
C ASP A 48 36.12 -16.17 26.95
N GLU A 49 35.65 -15.29 27.84
CA GLU A 49 34.37 -14.60 27.68
C GLU A 49 34.31 -13.75 26.41
N ILE A 50 35.41 -13.05 26.07
CA ILE A 50 35.50 -12.27 24.82
C ILE A 50 35.40 -13.19 23.60
N PHE A 51 36.13 -14.31 23.59
CA PHE A 51 36.08 -15.27 22.49
C PHE A 51 34.67 -15.85 22.31
N ASP A 52 34.02 -16.26 23.39
CA ASP A 52 32.68 -16.85 23.36
C ASP A 52 31.63 -15.85 22.88
N LYS A 53 31.70 -14.59 23.34
CA LYS A 53 30.82 -13.52 22.84
C LYS A 53 31.04 -13.28 21.35
N MET A 54 32.28 -13.18 20.89
CA MET A 54 32.56 -12.99 19.46
C MET A 54 32.05 -14.17 18.62
N ALA A 55 32.23 -15.41 19.09
CA ALA A 55 31.74 -16.61 18.41
C ALA A 55 30.21 -16.64 18.35
N ALA A 56 29.52 -16.28 19.43
CA ALA A 56 28.06 -16.17 19.46
C ALA A 56 27.53 -15.09 18.50
N PHE A 57 28.20 -13.93 18.43
CA PHE A 57 27.82 -12.83 17.56
C PHE A 57 28.02 -13.13 16.07
N ALA A 58 28.93 -14.03 15.69
CA ALA A 58 29.19 -14.32 14.29
C ALA A 58 27.99 -14.89 13.52
N HIS A 59 27.02 -15.50 14.22
CA HIS A 59 25.79 -15.96 13.61
C HIS A 59 24.75 -14.85 13.36
N TYR A 60 24.90 -13.69 14.01
CA TYR A 60 23.97 -12.56 13.93
C TYR A 60 24.64 -11.25 13.47
N GLY A 61 25.95 -11.26 13.25
CA GLY A 61 26.72 -10.09 12.83
C GLY A 61 26.30 -9.63 11.44
N PHE A 62 26.06 -8.33 11.30
CA PHE A 62 25.59 -7.73 10.06
C PHE A 62 26.55 -6.63 9.59
N PRO A 63 26.80 -6.47 8.27
CA PRO A 63 27.70 -5.42 7.78
C PRO A 63 27.16 -4.02 8.10
N GLU A 64 27.91 -3.25 8.88
CA GLU A 64 27.54 -1.89 9.28
C GLU A 64 27.42 -0.96 8.06
N SER A 65 28.37 -0.99 7.13
CA SER A 65 28.35 -0.16 5.93
C SER A 65 27.09 -0.36 5.08
N HIS A 66 26.62 -1.60 4.96
CA HIS A 66 25.35 -1.94 4.30
C HIS A 66 24.15 -1.47 5.12
N SER A 67 24.21 -1.57 6.45
CA SER A 67 23.13 -1.07 7.32
C SER A 67 22.96 0.44 7.21
N VAL A 68 24.07 1.19 7.23
CA VAL A 68 24.06 2.65 7.17
C VAL A 68 23.53 3.15 5.84
N SER A 69 23.91 2.53 4.72
CA SER A 69 23.40 2.93 3.41
C SER A 69 21.87 2.73 3.29
N PHE A 70 21.32 1.62 3.79
CA PHE A 70 19.87 1.41 3.85
C PHE A 70 19.19 2.33 4.86
N ALA A 71 19.78 2.55 6.04
CA ALA A 71 19.25 3.45 7.06
C ALA A 71 19.12 4.88 6.52
N TYR A 72 20.07 5.35 5.71
CA TYR A 72 19.98 6.65 5.06
C TYR A 72 18.76 6.77 4.12
N LEU A 73 18.44 5.72 3.35
CA LEU A 73 17.25 5.69 2.49
C LEU A 73 15.96 5.71 3.32
N VAL A 74 15.91 4.94 4.40
CA VAL A 74 14.75 4.92 5.33
C VAL A 74 14.56 6.28 5.98
N TYR A 75 15.64 6.90 6.46
CA TYR A 75 15.60 8.23 7.05
C TYR A 75 15.13 9.28 6.05
N SER A 76 15.72 9.30 4.84
CA SER A 76 15.37 10.26 3.79
C SER A 76 13.92 10.13 3.36
N SER A 77 13.42 8.90 3.16
CA SER A 77 12.02 8.66 2.82
C SER A 77 11.06 9.02 3.96
N SER A 78 11.43 8.73 5.21
CA SER A 78 10.64 9.11 6.39
C SER A 78 10.57 10.62 6.60
N TYR A 79 11.68 11.33 6.32
CA TYR A 79 11.73 12.78 6.34
C TYR A 79 10.77 13.39 5.31
N ILE A 80 10.81 12.92 4.06
CA ILE A 80 9.88 13.39 3.02
C ILE A 80 8.44 13.04 3.40
N LYS A 81 8.17 11.83 3.93
CA LYS A 81 6.83 11.45 4.39
C LYS A 81 6.30 12.38 5.49
N LEU A 82 7.16 12.77 6.44
CA LEU A 82 6.79 13.63 7.57
C LEU A 82 6.52 15.07 7.14
N HIS A 83 7.37 15.63 6.27
CA HIS A 83 7.33 17.04 5.91
C HIS A 83 6.53 17.34 4.64
N GLU A 84 6.51 16.41 3.69
CA GLU A 84 5.93 16.58 2.35
C GLU A 84 5.07 15.36 1.95
N PRO A 85 4.04 14.98 2.74
CA PRO A 85 3.26 13.76 2.52
C PRO A 85 2.52 13.74 1.17
N ALA A 86 2.08 14.89 0.67
CA ALA A 86 1.43 15.00 -0.65
C ALA A 86 2.41 14.64 -1.79
N VAL A 87 3.62 15.23 -1.75
CA VAL A 87 4.68 14.96 -2.72
C VAL A 87 5.11 13.49 -2.65
N PHE A 88 5.26 12.95 -1.44
CA PHE A 88 5.59 11.55 -1.21
C PHE A 88 4.53 10.61 -1.82
N CYS A 89 3.25 10.88 -1.58
CA CYS A 89 2.15 10.10 -2.13
C CYS A 89 2.12 10.14 -3.67
N ALA A 90 2.18 11.33 -4.27
CA ALA A 90 2.20 11.48 -5.73
C ALA A 90 3.38 10.74 -6.37
N ALA A 91 4.58 10.84 -5.77
CA ALA A 91 5.77 10.12 -6.23
C ALA A 91 5.58 8.59 -6.16
N LEU A 92 5.01 8.07 -5.07
CA LEU A 92 4.75 6.64 -4.92
C LEU A 92 3.68 6.11 -5.87
N LEU A 93 2.68 6.92 -6.21
CA LEU A 93 1.67 6.59 -7.23
C LEU A 93 2.32 6.51 -8.62
N ASN A 94 3.15 7.48 -8.97
CA ASN A 94 3.80 7.57 -10.29
C ASN A 94 4.86 6.49 -10.52
N ALA A 95 5.39 5.91 -9.45
CA ALA A 95 6.39 4.85 -9.53
C ALA A 95 5.78 3.43 -9.47
N GLN A 96 4.45 3.30 -9.50
CA GLN A 96 3.78 2.00 -9.58
C GLN A 96 4.04 1.29 -10.94
N PRO A 97 4.08 -0.05 -10.99
CA PRO A 97 3.87 -0.98 -9.87
C PRO A 97 5.15 -1.18 -9.04
N MET A 98 5.16 -0.66 -7.80
CA MET A 98 6.29 -0.81 -6.87
C MET A 98 5.81 -0.97 -5.42
N GLY A 99 6.72 -1.44 -4.57
CA GLY A 99 6.50 -1.49 -3.13
C GLY A 99 5.50 -2.54 -2.70
N PHE A 100 5.23 -2.60 -1.39
CA PHE A 100 4.30 -3.56 -0.80
C PHE A 100 2.85 -3.10 -0.97
N TRP A 101 2.53 -1.85 -0.61
CA TRP A 101 1.17 -1.33 -0.51
C TRP A 101 0.47 -1.05 -1.85
N SER A 102 -0.87 -1.14 -1.84
CA SER A 102 -1.70 -0.79 -3.00
C SER A 102 -1.80 0.74 -3.17
N PRO A 103 -2.08 1.26 -4.37
CA PRO A 103 -2.33 2.69 -4.57
C PRO A 103 -3.42 3.25 -3.65
N HIS A 104 -4.49 2.47 -3.41
CA HIS A 104 -5.55 2.84 -2.48
C HIS A 104 -5.03 3.03 -1.05
N THR A 105 -4.28 2.05 -0.53
CA THR A 105 -3.71 2.12 0.82
C THR A 105 -2.77 3.31 0.97
N LEU A 106 -1.98 3.64 -0.07
CA LEU A 106 -1.11 4.81 -0.08
C LEU A 106 -1.89 6.12 0.00
N VAL A 107 -2.98 6.23 -0.77
CA VAL A 107 -3.86 7.41 -0.74
C VAL A 107 -4.59 7.53 0.60
N GLN A 108 -5.08 6.43 1.16
CA GLN A 108 -5.71 6.46 2.48
C GLN A 108 -4.71 6.83 3.58
N ASP A 109 -3.45 6.39 3.47
CA ASP A 109 -2.39 6.84 4.36
C ASP A 109 -2.14 8.34 4.26
N ALA A 110 -2.02 8.88 3.06
CA ALA A 110 -1.85 10.33 2.86
C ALA A 110 -3.05 11.12 3.43
N ARG A 111 -4.29 10.65 3.22
CA ARG A 111 -5.50 11.29 3.77
C ARG A 111 -5.51 11.27 5.30
N ARG A 112 -5.08 10.19 5.94
CA ARG A 112 -4.91 10.15 7.41
C ARG A 112 -3.87 11.13 7.93
N HIS A 113 -2.93 11.57 7.08
CA HIS A 113 -1.98 12.65 7.38
C HIS A 113 -2.50 14.05 6.96
N GLY A 114 -3.79 14.18 6.62
CA GLY A 114 -4.42 15.45 6.27
C GLY A 114 -4.21 15.89 4.82
N VAL A 115 -3.70 15.03 3.95
CA VAL A 115 -3.56 15.35 2.52
C VAL A 115 -4.91 15.19 1.81
N VAL A 116 -5.34 16.22 1.09
CA VAL A 116 -6.47 16.14 0.17
C VAL A 116 -6.02 15.42 -1.10
N VAL A 117 -6.83 14.46 -1.56
CA VAL A 117 -6.58 13.72 -2.79
C VAL A 117 -7.82 13.80 -3.67
N HIS A 118 -7.64 14.32 -4.87
CA HIS A 118 -8.71 14.45 -5.85
C HIS A 118 -8.64 13.36 -6.91
N THR A 119 -9.83 12.90 -7.32
CA THR A 119 -10.01 11.98 -8.44
C THR A 119 -9.58 12.62 -9.77
N PRO A 120 -9.38 11.82 -10.84
CA PRO A 120 -9.05 12.36 -12.14
C PRO A 120 -10.11 13.37 -12.60
N ASP A 121 -9.69 14.43 -13.28
CA ASP A 121 -10.56 15.39 -13.95
C ASP A 121 -10.01 15.69 -15.35
N ILE A 122 -10.89 15.72 -16.35
CA ILE A 122 -10.52 15.76 -17.76
C ILE A 122 -9.76 17.04 -18.13
N ASN A 123 -9.99 18.16 -17.43
CA ASN A 123 -9.35 19.44 -17.72
C ASN A 123 -8.26 19.81 -16.71
N ALA A 124 -8.27 19.25 -15.49
CA ALA A 124 -7.25 19.51 -14.47
C ALA A 124 -6.14 18.44 -14.44
N SER A 125 -6.44 17.16 -14.66
CA SER A 125 -5.46 16.07 -14.52
C SER A 125 -4.49 15.96 -15.69
N ALA A 126 -3.20 15.80 -15.35
CA ALA A 126 -2.19 15.34 -16.30
C ALA A 126 -2.32 13.83 -16.59
N ASP A 127 -1.42 13.29 -17.39
CA ASP A 127 -1.30 11.86 -17.66
C ASP A 127 -0.93 11.06 -16.39
N ILE A 128 -0.05 11.61 -15.55
CA ILE A 128 0.38 11.06 -14.26
C ILE A 128 -0.21 11.83 -13.07
N ALA A 129 -0.04 11.34 -11.84
CA ALA A 129 -0.48 12.07 -10.65
C ALA A 129 0.37 13.33 -10.43
N THR A 130 -0.29 14.45 -10.12
CA THR A 130 0.33 15.77 -9.95
C THR A 130 -0.06 16.40 -8.62
N LEU A 131 0.58 17.52 -8.30
CA LEU A 131 0.28 18.33 -7.12
C LEU A 131 -0.43 19.60 -7.57
N GLU A 132 -1.40 20.05 -6.77
CA GLU A 132 -2.09 21.32 -6.98
C GLU A 132 -2.25 22.06 -5.65
N SER A 133 -2.29 23.40 -5.69
CA SER A 133 -2.45 24.20 -4.49
C SER A 133 -3.83 23.99 -3.87
N CYS A 134 -3.87 23.63 -2.59
CA CYS A 134 -5.10 23.38 -1.85
C CYS A 134 -4.92 23.85 -0.41
N ALA A 135 -5.62 24.91 -0.02
CA ALA A 135 -5.51 25.50 1.31
C ALA A 135 -5.96 24.55 2.44
N ASP A 136 -6.89 23.64 2.12
CA ASP A 136 -7.44 22.66 3.07
C ASP A 136 -6.57 21.41 3.20
N SER A 137 -5.53 21.26 2.38
CA SER A 137 -4.60 20.14 2.43
C SER A 137 -3.39 20.42 3.31
N PHE A 138 -2.91 19.41 4.02
CA PHE A 138 -1.67 19.50 4.78
C PHE A 138 -0.51 19.94 3.87
N GLY A 139 0.22 20.98 4.27
CA GLY A 139 1.31 21.56 3.49
C GLY A 139 0.85 22.41 2.29
N GLY A 140 -0.46 22.66 2.14
CA GLY A 140 -1.00 23.52 1.08
C GLY A 140 -1.04 22.87 -0.32
N LEU A 141 -0.80 21.56 -0.41
CA LEU A 141 -0.77 20.81 -1.67
C LEU A 141 -1.70 19.60 -1.61
N ALA A 142 -2.62 19.50 -2.57
CA ALA A 142 -3.42 18.30 -2.82
C ALA A 142 -2.77 17.43 -3.89
N VAL A 143 -3.06 16.13 -3.87
CA VAL A 143 -2.70 15.20 -4.94
C VAL A 143 -3.85 15.10 -5.92
N ARG A 144 -3.60 15.35 -7.20
CA ARG A 144 -4.54 15.10 -8.30
C ARG A 144 -4.17 13.79 -8.98
N LEU A 145 -5.09 12.84 -9.01
CA LEU A 145 -4.87 11.59 -9.76
C LEU A 145 -4.77 11.89 -11.26
N GLY A 146 -3.82 11.25 -11.93
CA GLY A 146 -3.64 11.37 -13.38
C GLY A 146 -4.68 10.58 -14.16
N ILE A 147 -4.92 10.98 -15.41
CA ILE A 147 -5.80 10.26 -16.35
C ILE A 147 -5.33 8.81 -16.56
N GLY A 148 -4.02 8.56 -16.50
CA GLY A 148 -3.45 7.22 -16.60
C GLY A 148 -3.77 6.28 -15.43
N SER A 149 -4.35 6.79 -14.33
CA SER A 149 -4.86 5.95 -13.24
C SER A 149 -6.18 5.24 -13.59
N VAL A 150 -6.89 5.71 -14.62
CA VAL A 150 -8.16 5.14 -15.05
C VAL A 150 -7.93 3.80 -15.74
N ARG A 151 -8.71 2.81 -15.34
CA ARG A 151 -8.66 1.43 -15.81
C ARG A 151 -8.77 1.37 -17.33
N GLY A 152 -7.81 0.70 -17.95
CA GLY A 152 -7.77 0.51 -19.40
C GLY A 152 -7.26 1.72 -20.18
N VAL A 153 -7.00 2.86 -19.52
CA VAL A 153 -6.31 3.99 -20.13
C VAL A 153 -4.80 3.76 -20.01
N GLY A 154 -4.15 3.56 -21.16
CA GLY A 154 -2.69 3.43 -21.21
C GLY A 154 -1.98 4.78 -21.19
N ALA A 155 -0.68 4.79 -20.91
CA ALA A 155 0.14 6.01 -20.84
C ALA A 155 0.05 6.88 -22.11
N GLU A 156 0.02 6.25 -23.30
CA GLU A 156 -0.09 6.96 -24.57
C GLU A 156 -1.42 7.74 -24.68
N VAL A 157 -2.55 7.08 -24.37
CA VAL A 157 -3.88 7.72 -24.41
C VAL A 157 -3.99 8.78 -23.32
N ALA A 158 -3.51 8.51 -22.11
CA ALA A 158 -3.49 9.48 -21.02
C ALA A 158 -2.74 10.76 -21.42
N ARG A 159 -1.59 10.62 -22.08
CA ARG A 159 -0.81 11.75 -22.61
C ARG A 159 -1.59 12.53 -23.67
N LEU A 160 -2.15 11.86 -24.67
CA LEU A 160 -2.95 12.51 -25.73
C LEU A 160 -4.14 13.30 -25.15
N VAL A 161 -4.84 12.70 -24.19
CA VAL A 161 -5.93 13.37 -23.47
C VAL A 161 -5.40 14.59 -22.71
N SER A 162 -4.30 14.45 -21.97
CA SER A 162 -3.75 15.56 -21.17
C SER A 162 -3.17 16.71 -22.02
N GLU A 163 -2.65 16.43 -23.22
CA GLU A 163 -2.11 17.45 -24.13
C GLU A 163 -3.22 18.17 -24.92
N GLY A 164 -4.38 17.52 -25.09
CA GLY A 164 -5.52 18.07 -25.81
C GLY A 164 -6.46 18.94 -24.98
N ARG A 165 -6.14 19.24 -23.72
CA ARG A 165 -6.98 20.09 -22.86
C ARG A 165 -6.94 21.58 -23.28
N PRO A 166 -7.95 22.39 -22.94
CA PRO A 166 -9.22 22.00 -22.33
C PRO A 166 -10.19 21.40 -23.36
N TYR A 167 -11.11 20.56 -22.87
CA TYR A 167 -12.24 20.03 -23.61
C TYR A 167 -13.53 20.69 -23.14
N GLU A 168 -14.46 20.88 -24.07
CA GLU A 168 -15.76 21.50 -23.80
C GLU A 168 -16.90 20.48 -23.64
N SER A 169 -16.72 19.26 -24.16
CA SER A 169 -17.72 18.18 -24.10
C SER A 169 -17.12 16.80 -24.39
N LEU A 170 -17.89 15.73 -24.18
CA LEU A 170 -17.50 14.38 -24.60
C LEU A 170 -17.33 14.27 -26.13
N GLU A 171 -18.16 14.98 -26.90
CA GLU A 171 -18.04 15.03 -28.37
C GLU A 171 -16.72 15.69 -28.79
N ASP A 172 -16.34 16.79 -28.14
CA ASP A 172 -15.06 17.46 -28.38
C ASP A 172 -13.87 16.52 -28.12
N LEU A 173 -13.92 15.80 -26.99
CA LEU A 173 -12.90 14.80 -26.63
C LEU A 173 -12.82 13.68 -27.66
N ALA A 174 -13.96 13.06 -28.03
CA ALA A 174 -14.02 11.94 -28.97
C ALA A 174 -13.41 12.31 -30.33
N ARG A 175 -13.70 13.53 -30.80
CA ARG A 175 -13.21 14.06 -32.07
C ARG A 175 -11.72 14.38 -32.04
N ARG A 176 -11.23 14.97 -30.94
CA ARG A 176 -9.81 15.40 -30.82
C ARG A 176 -8.88 14.26 -30.45
N VAL A 177 -9.38 13.19 -29.83
CA VAL A 177 -8.61 12.01 -29.42
C VAL A 177 -9.25 10.74 -30.02
N PRO A 178 -9.13 10.51 -31.34
CA PRO A 178 -9.79 9.40 -32.02
C PRO A 178 -9.29 8.01 -31.58
N GLN A 179 -8.14 7.93 -30.91
CA GLN A 179 -7.60 6.72 -30.31
C GLN A 179 -8.36 6.28 -29.04
N LEU A 180 -9.17 7.17 -28.45
CA LEU A 180 -9.92 6.88 -27.25
C LEU A 180 -11.08 5.93 -27.56
N SER A 181 -11.02 4.72 -26.99
CA SER A 181 -12.08 3.74 -27.16
C SER A 181 -13.31 4.06 -26.31
N ARG A 182 -14.49 3.58 -26.74
CA ARG A 182 -15.72 3.60 -25.93
C ARG A 182 -15.51 3.14 -24.49
N LYS A 183 -14.83 2.02 -24.29
CA LYS A 183 -14.59 1.44 -22.96
C LYS A 183 -13.76 2.36 -22.06
N GLN A 184 -12.78 3.05 -22.62
CA GLN A 184 -11.96 4.03 -21.89
C GLN A 184 -12.78 5.29 -21.56
N MET A 185 -13.64 5.74 -22.48
CA MET A 185 -14.56 6.85 -22.22
C MET A 185 -15.56 6.51 -21.10
N GLU A 186 -16.18 5.33 -21.16
CA GLU A 186 -17.06 4.82 -20.09
C GLU A 186 -16.31 4.67 -18.75
N ALA A 187 -15.05 4.22 -18.77
CA ALA A 187 -14.24 4.13 -17.55
C ALA A 187 -13.91 5.51 -16.95
N MET A 188 -13.58 6.51 -17.78
CA MET A 188 -13.35 7.88 -17.32
C MET A 188 -14.64 8.52 -16.79
N ALA A 189 -15.79 8.25 -17.42
CA ALA A 189 -17.09 8.68 -16.92
C ALA A 189 -17.42 8.02 -15.58
N THR A 190 -17.13 6.72 -15.43
CA THR A 190 -17.30 6.00 -14.17
C THR A 190 -16.39 6.55 -13.07
N ALA A 191 -15.17 6.99 -13.40
CA ALA A 191 -14.26 7.68 -12.48
C ALA A 191 -14.69 9.13 -12.14
N GLY A 192 -15.77 9.64 -12.74
CA GLY A 192 -16.23 11.03 -12.59
C GLY A 192 -15.29 12.06 -13.18
N ALA A 193 -14.45 11.69 -14.15
CA ALA A 193 -13.47 12.60 -14.73
C ALA A 193 -14.08 13.83 -15.42
N PHE A 194 -15.38 13.81 -15.69
CA PHE A 194 -16.08 14.88 -16.40
C PHE A 194 -16.97 15.72 -15.49
N THR A 195 -17.25 15.27 -14.26
CA THR A 195 -18.28 15.85 -13.39
C THR A 195 -17.99 17.30 -13.05
N ASN A 196 -16.75 17.61 -12.62
CA ASN A 196 -16.37 18.99 -12.28
C ASN A 196 -16.19 19.87 -13.51
N SER A 197 -15.65 19.32 -14.59
CA SER A 197 -15.36 20.06 -15.82
C SER A 197 -16.60 20.42 -16.62
N PHE A 198 -17.59 19.53 -16.72
CA PHE A 198 -18.79 19.73 -17.54
C PHE A 198 -20.03 20.10 -16.71
N GLY A 199 -19.94 20.01 -15.38
CA GLY A 199 -21.07 20.31 -14.49
C GLY A 199 -22.22 19.28 -14.57
N ASP A 200 -21.95 18.12 -15.15
CA ASP A 200 -22.91 17.03 -15.33
C ASP A 200 -22.75 15.95 -14.25
N ASP A 201 -23.86 15.32 -13.87
CA ASP A 201 -23.85 14.17 -12.96
C ASP A 201 -23.18 12.95 -13.61
N ARG A 202 -22.50 12.15 -12.79
CA ARG A 202 -21.70 10.99 -13.22
C ARG A 202 -22.52 9.97 -14.00
N ARG A 203 -23.77 9.71 -13.60
CA ARG A 203 -24.69 8.81 -14.34
C ARG A 203 -25.06 9.37 -15.70
N HIS A 204 -25.22 10.69 -15.80
CA HIS A 204 -25.52 11.36 -17.05
C HIS A 204 -24.32 11.28 -18.00
N THR A 205 -23.13 11.59 -17.53
CA THR A 205 -21.90 11.47 -18.33
C THR A 205 -21.67 10.03 -18.80
N LEU A 206 -21.96 9.02 -17.96
CA LEU A 206 -21.83 7.62 -18.34
C LEU A 206 -22.81 7.22 -19.46
N TRP A 207 -24.04 7.75 -19.41
CA TRP A 207 -25.02 7.56 -20.48
C TRP A 207 -24.54 8.16 -21.80
N GLU A 208 -24.02 9.39 -21.78
CA GLU A 208 -23.49 10.06 -22.97
C GLU A 208 -22.22 9.39 -23.50
N ALA A 209 -21.32 8.92 -22.63
CA ALA A 209 -20.11 8.19 -23.03
C ALA A 209 -20.43 6.94 -23.87
N GLY A 210 -21.54 6.27 -23.58
CA GLY A 210 -22.03 5.13 -24.37
C GLY A 210 -22.45 5.50 -25.80
N ALA A 211 -22.93 6.73 -26.01
CA ALA A 211 -23.35 7.24 -27.32
C ALA A 211 -22.18 7.75 -28.16
N HIS A 212 -21.15 8.33 -27.53
CA HIS A 212 -20.00 8.94 -28.22
C HIS A 212 -18.80 7.99 -28.42
N GLY A 213 -18.89 6.73 -28.00
CA GLY A 213 -17.79 5.77 -28.09
C GLY A 213 -17.56 5.08 -29.44
N ASN A 214 -18.42 5.29 -30.45
CA ASN A 214 -18.24 4.76 -31.80
C ASN A 214 -17.74 5.86 -32.74
N ASN A 215 -16.44 5.85 -33.02
CA ASN A 215 -15.81 6.72 -34.01
C ASN A 215 -16.12 6.22 -35.43
N GLY A 216 -16.70 7.09 -36.26
CA GLY A 216 -16.95 6.80 -37.66
C GLY A 216 -17.50 7.98 -38.46
N GLU A 217 -18.76 8.34 -38.29
CA GLU A 217 -19.47 9.19 -39.26
C GLU A 217 -20.58 10.02 -38.62
N HIS A 218 -20.27 10.87 -37.64
CA HIS A 218 -21.29 11.77 -37.10
C HIS A 218 -20.94 13.23 -37.43
N LEU A 219 -21.77 13.82 -38.29
CA LEU A 219 -21.74 15.25 -38.62
C LEU A 219 -22.17 16.07 -37.39
N GLN A 220 -21.49 17.20 -37.19
CA GLN A 220 -21.75 18.15 -36.11
C GLN A 220 -23.24 18.48 -36.01
N GLY A 221 -23.84 18.28 -34.83
CA GLY A 221 -25.24 18.60 -34.57
C GLY A 221 -26.28 17.51 -34.91
N MET A 222 -25.89 16.34 -35.42
CA MET A 222 -26.82 15.22 -35.64
C MET A 222 -27.02 14.30 -34.43
N LEU A 223 -26.08 14.27 -33.48
CA LEU A 223 -26.25 13.64 -32.17
C LEU A 223 -26.99 14.59 -31.21
N GLY A 224 -28.08 15.19 -31.69
CA GLY A 224 -29.10 15.73 -30.80
C GLY A 224 -29.75 14.54 -30.11
N LEU A 225 -29.22 14.12 -28.96
CA LEU A 225 -29.96 13.27 -28.03
C LEU A 225 -31.18 14.07 -27.54
N ASN A 226 -32.21 14.08 -28.38
CA ASN A 226 -33.49 14.71 -28.11
C ASN A 226 -34.09 13.96 -26.92
N SER A 227 -34.04 14.62 -25.76
CA SER A 227 -34.34 14.15 -24.40
C SER A 227 -33.24 13.32 -23.72
N ARG A 228 -32.33 14.03 -23.05
CA ARG A 228 -31.52 13.49 -21.95
C ARG A 228 -32.47 12.95 -20.85
N PRO A 229 -32.42 11.66 -20.49
CA PRO A 229 -33.26 11.16 -19.41
C PRO A 229 -32.81 11.76 -18.09
N THR A 230 -33.77 12.19 -17.26
CA THR A 230 -33.47 12.59 -15.88
C THR A 230 -33.14 11.35 -15.08
N LEU A 231 -31.84 11.13 -14.83
CA LEU A 231 -31.36 10.06 -13.96
C LEU A 231 -31.17 10.62 -12.54
N PRO A 232 -31.50 9.84 -11.48
CA PRO A 232 -31.17 10.25 -10.13
C PRO A 232 -29.65 10.31 -9.97
N GLY A 233 -29.15 11.17 -9.08
CA GLY A 233 -27.73 11.22 -8.71
C GLY A 233 -27.23 9.92 -8.07
N MET A 234 -25.91 9.74 -8.02
CA MET A 234 -25.29 8.65 -7.27
C MET A 234 -25.26 8.95 -5.78
N GLU A 235 -25.52 7.94 -4.94
CA GLU A 235 -25.23 8.02 -3.51
C GLU A 235 -23.72 7.87 -3.26
N PRO A 236 -23.17 8.37 -2.14
CA PRO A 236 -21.73 8.31 -1.85
C PRO A 236 -21.13 6.89 -1.90
N ILE A 237 -21.92 5.88 -1.55
CA ILE A 237 -21.53 4.47 -1.66
C ILE A 237 -21.36 4.03 -3.12
N GLU A 238 -22.23 4.51 -4.01
CA GLU A 238 -22.18 4.19 -5.43
C GLU A 238 -20.99 4.88 -6.10
N GLU A 239 -20.70 6.12 -5.71
CA GLU A 239 -19.51 6.86 -6.17
C GLU A 239 -18.22 6.16 -5.74
N ALA A 240 -18.13 5.72 -4.49
CA ALA A 240 -16.97 4.98 -4.00
C ALA A 240 -16.76 3.64 -4.71
N ILE A 241 -17.85 2.90 -4.97
CA ILE A 241 -17.79 1.66 -5.78
C ILE A 241 -17.29 1.97 -7.19
N ALA A 242 -17.82 3.03 -7.81
CA ALA A 242 -17.43 3.46 -9.15
C ALA A 242 -15.94 3.86 -9.21
N ASP A 243 -15.47 4.64 -8.23
CA ASP A 243 -14.07 5.03 -8.11
C ASP A 243 -13.14 3.82 -7.95
N LEU A 244 -13.46 2.90 -7.03
CA LEU A 244 -12.65 1.68 -6.83
C LEU A 244 -12.65 0.78 -8.07
N TRP A 245 -13.75 0.72 -8.81
CA TRP A 245 -13.79 -0.03 -10.07
C TRP A 245 -12.99 0.65 -11.18
N ALA A 246 -13.06 1.98 -11.26
CA ALA A 246 -12.51 2.76 -12.36
C ALA A 246 -11.03 3.10 -12.17
N THR A 247 -10.56 3.42 -10.96
CA THR A 247 -9.17 3.83 -10.70
C THR A 247 -8.47 2.89 -9.71
N GLY A 248 -9.22 2.05 -9.00
CA GLY A 248 -8.71 1.31 -7.85
C GLY A 248 -8.50 2.17 -6.61
N ILE A 249 -8.89 3.45 -6.64
CA ILE A 249 -8.71 4.42 -5.57
C ILE A 249 -10.01 5.19 -5.36
N SER A 250 -10.62 5.09 -4.18
CA SER A 250 -11.65 6.02 -3.74
C SER A 250 -11.08 6.85 -2.59
N PRO A 251 -10.82 8.15 -2.79
CA PRO A 251 -10.36 9.02 -1.72
C PRO A 251 -11.32 8.97 -0.53
N ASP A 252 -12.61 9.22 -0.75
CA ASP A 252 -13.58 9.43 0.33
C ASP A 252 -14.31 8.16 0.81
N GLY A 253 -14.13 7.02 0.12
CA GLY A 253 -14.92 5.81 0.39
C GLY A 253 -14.08 4.57 0.65
N HIS A 254 -13.63 4.36 1.89
CA HIS A 254 -13.18 3.03 2.30
C HIS A 254 -14.42 2.11 2.45
N PRO A 255 -14.45 0.88 1.89
CA PRO A 255 -15.65 0.03 1.90
C PRO A 255 -16.25 -0.26 3.28
N THR A 256 -15.44 -0.16 4.34
CA THR A 256 -15.87 -0.36 5.73
C THR A 256 -16.65 0.82 6.31
N VAL A 257 -16.49 2.05 5.79
CA VAL A 257 -17.23 3.23 6.24
C VAL A 257 -18.73 2.99 6.11
N PHE A 258 -19.15 2.46 4.96
CA PHE A 258 -20.56 2.16 4.65
C PHE A 258 -21.16 1.06 5.53
N LEU A 259 -20.32 0.27 6.21
CA LEU A 259 -20.74 -0.78 7.12
C LEU A 259 -20.50 -0.42 8.58
N ARG A 260 -19.99 0.80 8.88
CA ARG A 260 -19.45 1.13 10.20
C ARG A 260 -20.49 1.01 11.31
N GLU A 261 -21.71 1.50 11.10
CA GLU A 261 -22.79 1.38 12.09
C GLU A 261 -23.13 -0.09 12.39
N GLN A 262 -23.24 -0.91 11.35
CA GLN A 262 -23.55 -2.34 11.49
C GLN A 262 -22.40 -3.12 12.15
N LEU A 263 -21.15 -2.76 11.84
CA LEU A 263 -19.95 -3.34 12.43
C LEU A 263 -19.84 -2.96 13.92
N ALA A 264 -20.06 -1.69 14.26
CA ALA A 264 -20.07 -1.21 15.63
C ALA A 264 -21.16 -1.88 16.47
N ALA A 265 -22.37 -2.04 15.93
CA ALA A 265 -23.46 -2.77 16.58
C ALA A 265 -23.12 -4.25 16.88
N LYS A 266 -22.22 -4.85 16.08
CA LYS A 266 -21.69 -6.20 16.30
C LYS A 266 -20.48 -6.24 17.25
N GLY A 267 -20.03 -5.10 17.76
CA GLY A 267 -18.85 -4.98 18.63
C GLY A 267 -17.52 -5.11 17.87
N VAL A 268 -17.50 -4.83 16.57
CA VAL A 268 -16.27 -4.77 15.77
C VAL A 268 -15.50 -3.50 16.10
N ARG A 269 -14.22 -3.65 16.43
CA ARG A 269 -13.30 -2.55 16.70
C ARG A 269 -12.63 -2.05 15.43
N THR A 270 -12.36 -0.75 15.37
CA THR A 270 -11.54 -0.13 14.32
C THR A 270 -10.06 -0.44 14.53
N ALA A 271 -9.23 -0.18 13.53
CA ALA A 271 -7.77 -0.31 13.66
C ALA A 271 -7.20 0.59 14.77
N ASP A 272 -7.65 1.85 14.85
CA ASP A 272 -7.18 2.82 15.85
C ASP A 272 -7.60 2.45 17.30
N GLU A 273 -8.78 1.84 17.46
CA GLU A 273 -9.23 1.36 18.78
C GLU A 273 -8.37 0.22 19.34
N LEU A 274 -7.66 -0.54 18.48
CA LEU A 274 -6.86 -1.68 18.93
C LEU A 274 -5.70 -1.29 19.86
N ALA A 275 -5.20 -0.06 19.76
CA ALA A 275 -4.17 0.46 20.66
C ALA A 275 -4.62 0.51 22.13
N HIS A 276 -5.93 0.60 22.35
CA HIS A 276 -6.54 0.72 23.68
C HIS A 276 -7.02 -0.63 24.24
N VAL A 277 -6.89 -1.72 23.47
CA VAL A 277 -7.32 -3.05 23.90
C VAL A 277 -6.21 -3.73 24.72
N PRO A 278 -6.52 -4.28 25.91
CA PRO A 278 -5.55 -5.01 26.70
C PRO A 278 -4.96 -6.23 26.00
N HIS A 279 -3.69 -6.54 26.29
CA HIS A 279 -3.02 -7.73 25.76
C HIS A 279 -3.76 -9.02 26.15
N LYS A 280 -3.95 -9.92 25.19
CA LYS A 280 -4.70 -11.19 25.24
C LYS A 280 -6.23 -11.08 25.27
N ASP A 281 -6.79 -9.88 25.28
CA ASP A 281 -8.24 -9.72 25.22
C ASP A 281 -8.79 -10.10 23.85
N ARG A 282 -10.04 -10.58 23.86
CA ARG A 282 -10.75 -10.98 22.66
C ARG A 282 -11.37 -9.77 21.98
N VAL A 283 -11.16 -9.70 20.67
CA VAL A 283 -11.70 -8.64 19.82
C VAL A 283 -12.31 -9.22 18.56
N MET A 284 -13.16 -8.42 17.95
CA MET A 284 -13.62 -8.63 16.59
C MET A 284 -13.15 -7.45 15.74
N VAL A 285 -12.52 -7.74 14.62
CA VAL A 285 -11.99 -6.75 13.68
C VAL A 285 -12.50 -7.06 12.29
N ALA A 286 -12.68 -6.04 11.46
CA ALA A 286 -13.13 -6.21 10.09
C ALA A 286 -12.41 -5.25 9.17
N GLY A 287 -12.16 -5.69 7.94
CA GLY A 287 -11.48 -4.85 6.96
C GLY A 287 -11.34 -5.51 5.60
N VAL A 288 -10.96 -4.70 4.63
CA VAL A 288 -10.58 -5.14 3.28
C VAL A 288 -9.20 -5.77 3.37
N VAL A 289 -9.00 -6.91 2.72
CA VAL A 289 -7.69 -7.58 2.72
C VAL A 289 -6.78 -6.86 1.75
N THR A 290 -5.68 -6.30 2.26
CA THR A 290 -4.68 -5.67 1.41
C THR A 290 -3.68 -6.72 0.91
N HIS A 291 -3.18 -7.57 1.81
CA HIS A 291 -2.11 -8.52 1.51
C HIS A 291 -2.20 -9.81 2.33
N ARG A 292 -1.68 -10.90 1.73
CA ARG A 292 -1.47 -12.18 2.41
C ARG A 292 -0.03 -12.64 2.23
N GLN A 293 0.63 -12.99 3.33
CA GLN A 293 2.02 -13.44 3.32
C GLN A 293 2.21 -14.74 4.08
N ARG A 294 3.07 -15.62 3.56
CA ARG A 294 3.44 -16.87 4.22
C ARG A 294 4.96 -17.08 4.18
N PRO A 295 5.72 -16.41 5.07
CA PRO A 295 7.18 -16.54 5.11
C PRO A 295 7.59 -18.00 5.41
N MET A 296 8.62 -18.50 4.71
CA MET A 296 9.13 -19.86 4.94
C MET A 296 9.65 -20.07 6.39
N THR A 297 10.08 -18.99 7.04
CA THR A 297 10.63 -19.00 8.40
C THR A 297 9.55 -19.06 9.50
N ALA A 298 8.27 -18.82 9.17
CA ALA A 298 7.20 -18.65 10.15
C ALA A 298 6.50 -19.96 10.57
N LYS A 299 7.18 -21.11 10.42
CA LYS A 299 6.65 -22.46 10.78
C LYS A 299 5.23 -22.74 10.24
N GLY A 300 4.90 -22.16 9.08
CA GLY A 300 3.62 -22.36 8.40
C GLY A 300 2.49 -21.43 8.82
N ALA A 301 2.74 -20.42 9.67
CA ALA A 301 1.81 -19.32 9.94
C ALA A 301 1.64 -18.42 8.71
N THR A 302 0.46 -17.81 8.58
CA THR A 302 0.11 -16.88 7.51
C THR A 302 -0.25 -15.53 8.12
N PHE A 303 0.29 -14.45 7.57
CA PHE A 303 -0.03 -13.09 7.95
C PHE A 303 -1.03 -12.52 6.95
N ILE A 304 -2.09 -11.90 7.45
CA ILE A 304 -3.11 -11.21 6.66
C ILE A 304 -3.13 -9.76 7.16
N SER A 305 -2.98 -8.80 6.25
CA SER A 305 -3.15 -7.38 6.58
C SER A 305 -4.54 -6.96 6.13
N LEU A 306 -5.37 -6.53 7.09
CA LEU A 306 -6.65 -5.89 6.79
C LEU A 306 -6.46 -4.36 6.82
N GLU A 307 -7.31 -3.64 6.11
CA GLU A 307 -7.44 -2.20 6.20
C GLU A 307 -8.91 -1.85 6.48
N ASP A 308 -9.12 -0.92 7.41
CA ASP A 308 -10.37 -0.20 7.56
C ASP A 308 -10.13 1.31 7.34
N GLU A 309 -11.15 2.14 7.47
CA GLU A 309 -11.01 3.58 7.25
C GLU A 309 -10.08 4.27 8.25
N THR A 310 -9.77 3.64 9.37
CA THR A 310 -8.90 4.19 10.41
C THR A 310 -7.47 3.72 10.27
N GLY A 311 -7.22 2.57 9.64
CA GLY A 311 -5.86 2.11 9.38
C GLY A 311 -5.71 0.62 9.11
N LEU A 312 -4.48 0.15 9.27
CA LEU A 312 -4.08 -1.22 9.00
C LEU A 312 -4.18 -2.10 10.25
N ILE A 313 -4.67 -3.32 10.07
CA ILE A 313 -4.81 -4.32 11.12
C ILE A 313 -3.99 -5.55 10.72
N ASN A 314 -2.97 -5.85 11.53
CA ASN A 314 -2.12 -7.01 11.32
C ASN A 314 -2.74 -8.25 11.95
N VAL A 315 -3.00 -9.27 11.14
CA VAL A 315 -3.64 -10.51 11.60
C VAL A 315 -2.69 -11.68 11.41
N VAL A 316 -2.49 -12.44 12.49
CA VAL A 316 -1.68 -13.66 12.48
C VAL A 316 -2.62 -14.86 12.46
N CYS A 317 -2.52 -15.67 11.40
CA CYS A 317 -3.24 -16.92 11.25
C CYS A 317 -2.31 -18.10 11.52
N SER A 318 -2.56 -18.82 12.61
CA SER A 318 -1.86 -20.07 12.89
C SER A 318 -2.15 -21.13 11.81
N LYS A 319 -1.29 -22.16 11.71
CA LYS A 319 -1.48 -23.27 10.76
C LYS A 319 -2.86 -23.94 10.92
N GLY A 320 -3.32 -24.11 12.17
CA GLY A 320 -4.62 -24.71 12.46
C GLY A 320 -5.80 -23.81 12.07
N CYS A 321 -5.71 -22.51 12.37
CA CYS A 321 -6.73 -21.54 11.97
C CYS A 321 -6.83 -21.46 10.43
N TRP A 322 -5.69 -21.34 9.75
CA TRP A 322 -5.63 -21.33 8.29
C TRP A 322 -6.22 -22.59 7.66
N ALA A 323 -5.88 -23.78 8.18
CA ALA A 323 -6.42 -25.03 7.66
C ALA A 323 -7.94 -25.10 7.79
N ARG A 324 -8.51 -24.57 8.89
CA ARG A 324 -9.95 -24.57 9.16
C ARG A 324 -10.72 -23.59 8.26
N TYR A 325 -10.21 -22.38 8.07
CA TYR A 325 -10.91 -21.32 7.33
C TYR A 325 -10.32 -21.02 5.95
N ARG A 326 -9.56 -21.96 5.38
CA ARG A 326 -8.74 -21.76 4.17
C ARG A 326 -9.49 -21.10 3.01
N ALA A 327 -10.69 -21.56 2.69
CA ALA A 327 -11.47 -21.05 1.56
C ALA A 327 -11.76 -19.55 1.72
N VAL A 328 -12.33 -19.17 2.86
CA VAL A 328 -12.65 -17.78 3.18
C VAL A 328 -11.39 -16.94 3.30
N ALA A 329 -10.40 -17.41 4.06
CA ALA A 329 -9.18 -16.68 4.33
C ALA A 329 -8.35 -16.41 3.06
N ARG A 330 -8.46 -17.26 2.02
CA ARG A 330 -7.76 -17.09 0.75
C ARG A 330 -8.55 -16.25 -0.25
N ASP A 331 -9.85 -16.49 -0.40
CA ASP A 331 -10.60 -16.02 -1.57
C ASP A 331 -11.42 -14.74 -1.31
N ALA A 332 -11.73 -14.40 -0.05
CA ALA A 332 -12.55 -13.23 0.27
C ALA A 332 -11.76 -11.91 0.17
N SER A 333 -12.33 -10.89 -0.47
CA SER A 333 -11.73 -9.55 -0.56
C SER A 333 -11.79 -8.77 0.76
N ALA A 334 -12.72 -9.11 1.64
CA ALA A 334 -12.85 -8.52 2.97
C ALA A 334 -13.21 -9.59 4.01
N LEU A 335 -12.71 -9.40 5.23
CA LEU A 335 -12.81 -10.38 6.29
C LEU A 335 -13.34 -9.75 7.58
N LEU A 336 -14.14 -10.54 8.29
CA LEU A 336 -14.50 -10.34 9.70
C LEU A 336 -13.78 -11.40 10.52
N ILE A 337 -12.95 -10.97 11.47
CA ILE A 337 -12.06 -11.84 12.24
C ILE A 337 -12.33 -11.66 13.73
N ARG A 338 -12.61 -12.76 14.41
CA ARG A 338 -12.58 -12.82 15.87
C ARG A 338 -11.23 -13.40 16.30
N GLY A 339 -10.54 -12.69 17.17
CA GLY A 339 -9.20 -13.07 17.58
C GLY A 339 -8.83 -12.51 18.95
N ARG A 340 -7.56 -12.61 19.29
CA ARG A 340 -6.99 -12.00 20.50
C ARG A 340 -5.94 -10.98 20.13
N VAL A 341 -5.92 -9.86 20.86
CA VAL A 341 -4.88 -8.85 20.68
C VAL A 341 -3.57 -9.33 21.30
N GLU A 342 -2.49 -9.29 20.52
CA GLU A 342 -1.12 -9.43 20.98
C GLU A 342 -0.42 -8.09 20.76
N SER A 343 -0.34 -7.31 21.83
CA SER A 343 0.50 -6.11 21.89
C SER A 343 1.86 -6.45 22.47
N ALA A 344 2.94 -6.15 21.73
CA ALA A 344 4.33 -6.30 22.18
C ALA A 344 5.22 -5.25 21.52
N ASN A 345 6.01 -4.52 22.31
CA ASN A 345 6.98 -3.52 21.84
C ASN A 345 6.40 -2.48 20.85
N GLY A 346 5.15 -2.06 21.05
CA GLY A 346 4.46 -1.11 20.18
C GLY A 346 3.83 -1.70 18.91
N ALA A 347 4.06 -2.99 18.61
CA ALA A 347 3.37 -3.70 17.54
C ALA A 347 2.10 -4.37 18.06
N ILE A 348 0.99 -4.15 17.36
CA ILE A 348 -0.30 -4.75 17.66
C ILE A 348 -0.65 -5.76 16.58
N ASN A 349 -0.88 -6.99 16.99
CA ASN A 349 -1.34 -8.07 16.12
C ASN A 349 -2.64 -8.67 16.64
N VAL A 350 -3.47 -9.19 15.75
CA VAL A 350 -4.66 -9.97 16.10
C VAL A 350 -4.40 -11.43 15.75
N LEU A 351 -4.29 -12.30 16.76
CA LEU A 351 -4.21 -13.74 16.56
C LEU A 351 -5.61 -14.27 16.21
N ALA A 352 -5.80 -14.71 14.96
CA ALA A 352 -7.10 -15.14 14.45
C ALA A 352 -7.56 -16.47 15.07
N GLU A 353 -8.75 -16.47 15.68
CA GLU A 353 -9.44 -17.67 16.17
C GLU A 353 -10.59 -18.11 15.24
N HIS A 354 -11.27 -17.15 14.62
CA HIS A 354 -12.39 -17.37 13.70
C HIS A 354 -12.35 -16.37 12.56
N ILE A 355 -12.57 -16.84 11.33
CA ILE A 355 -12.54 -16.01 10.11
C ILE A 355 -13.85 -16.25 9.35
N SER A 356 -14.53 -15.16 9.00
CA SER A 356 -15.75 -15.15 8.19
C SER A 356 -15.63 -14.11 7.08
N PRO A 357 -16.29 -14.31 5.92
CA PRO A 357 -16.30 -13.30 4.88
C PRO A 357 -17.05 -12.06 5.37
N LEU A 358 -16.55 -10.89 5.00
CA LEU A 358 -17.31 -9.64 5.09
C LEU A 358 -17.78 -9.30 3.67
N PHE A 359 -19.09 -9.23 3.47
CA PHE A 359 -19.63 -8.75 2.19
C PHE A 359 -19.51 -7.23 2.16
N THR A 360 -18.62 -6.74 1.30
CA THR A 360 -18.41 -5.31 1.07
C THR A 360 -19.02 -4.91 -0.28
N PRO A 361 -19.56 -3.69 -0.41
CA PRO A 361 -20.16 -3.21 -1.65
C PRO A 361 -19.16 -3.13 -2.83
N ALA A 362 -17.88 -2.90 -2.52
CA ALA A 362 -16.77 -2.88 -3.47
C ALA A 362 -15.61 -3.76 -2.98
N ALA A 363 -14.99 -4.50 -3.91
CA ALA A 363 -13.81 -5.31 -3.64
C ALA A 363 -12.55 -4.61 -4.17
N VAL A 364 -11.56 -4.39 -3.31
CA VAL A 364 -10.20 -4.02 -3.72
C VAL A 364 -9.39 -5.31 -3.92
N PRO A 365 -8.67 -5.48 -5.03
CA PRO A 365 -7.85 -6.66 -5.22
C PRO A 365 -6.73 -6.71 -4.17
N SER A 366 -6.58 -7.86 -3.53
CA SER A 366 -5.48 -8.14 -2.61
C SER A 366 -4.24 -8.59 -3.37
N ARG A 367 -3.06 -8.28 -2.82
CA ARG A 367 -1.80 -8.86 -3.28
C ARG A 367 -1.47 -10.09 -2.46
N ASP A 368 -1.57 -11.24 -3.12
CA ASP A 368 -1.41 -12.53 -2.48
C ASP A 368 -0.05 -13.17 -2.81
N PHE A 369 0.44 -14.00 -1.89
CA PHE A 369 1.59 -14.85 -2.15
C PHE A 369 1.29 -15.80 -3.33
N ARG A 370 2.29 -16.03 -4.18
CA ARG A 370 2.23 -17.04 -5.24
C ARG A 370 2.62 -18.42 -4.73
#